data_AF-A0A382THL2-F1
#
_entry.id   AF-A0A382THL2-F1
#
_cell.length_a   1.000
_cell.length_b   1.000
_cell.length_c   1.000
_cell.angle_alpha   90.00
_cell.angle_beta   90.00
_cell.angle_gamma   90.00
#
_symmetry.space_group_name_H-M   'P 1'
#
loop_
_entity.id
_entity.type
_entity.pdbx_description
1 polymer ?
#
loop_
_entity_poly.entity_id
_entity_poly.type
_entity_poly.pdbx_seq_one_letter_code
_entity_poly.pdbx_strand_id
1 'polypeptide(L)'
;MDQNGISDVMNREEALAWYHFFSSGVYFTPILGALLSDGILGKYKTIISLSILYCLGHLVLSLDDTRIGLSIGLSLIAMGSGGIKPCVSAHVGDQFGKTNSNLLEKVFSWFYFSINFGAFFSTLATPLLLEKYGPNVAFGIPGLLMFIATYVFWLGRKKFVHIPPGGMKFVKEITSKEGLDALARLTIIYVFVSIFWSLYDQTGSSWVLQADQMNRTWLGITWLPSQIQAVNPILILIFIPLFNYAIFPAVNKRINLTPLRKIGFGLFLTTPSFLIIGYAQSLIDVGQTPGIYWQIIAYGF
;
A
#
# COMPACT_ATOMS: atom_id res chain seq x y z
N MET A 1 5.50 -6.74 -28.36
CA MET A 1 4.88 -7.07 -29.64
C MET A 1 4.38 -8.50 -29.59
N ASP A 2 3.27 -8.82 -30.25
CA ASP A 2 2.82 -10.20 -30.44
C ASP A 2 3.76 -10.94 -31.42
N GLN A 3 3.45 -12.21 -31.72
CA GLN A 3 4.21 -13.03 -32.68
C GLN A 3 4.22 -12.44 -34.10
N ASN A 4 3.41 -11.41 -34.38
CA ASN A 4 3.25 -10.77 -35.67
C ASN A 4 3.87 -9.36 -35.71
N GLY A 5 4.54 -8.91 -34.65
CA GLY A 5 5.14 -7.58 -34.60
C GLY A 5 4.16 -6.44 -34.29
N ILE A 6 2.94 -6.75 -33.87
CA ILE A 6 1.90 -5.77 -33.51
C ILE A 6 2.03 -5.45 -32.00
N SER A 7 1.69 -4.21 -31.60
CA SER A 7 1.63 -3.83 -30.19
C SER A 7 0.56 -4.67 -29.46
N ASP A 8 1.01 -5.59 -28.61
CA ASP A 8 0.15 -6.49 -27.82
C ASP A 8 -0.31 -5.77 -26.54
N VAL A 9 -1.27 -4.87 -26.71
CA VAL A 9 -1.81 -4.04 -25.63
C VAL A 9 -2.84 -4.80 -24.79
N MET A 10 -2.75 -4.67 -23.46
CA MET A 10 -3.77 -5.19 -22.56
C MET A 10 -5.07 -4.41 -22.75
N ASN A 11 -6.18 -5.13 -22.82
CA ASN A 11 -7.49 -4.51 -22.69
C ASN A 11 -7.73 -4.07 -21.23
N ARG A 12 -8.79 -3.30 -20.99
CA ARG A 12 -9.12 -2.74 -19.67
C ARG A 12 -9.32 -3.83 -18.60
N GLU A 13 -9.98 -4.93 -18.95
CA GLU A 13 -10.27 -6.02 -18.01
C GLU A 13 -8.98 -6.77 -17.62
N GLU A 14 -8.11 -7.03 -18.58
CA GLU A 14 -6.78 -7.61 -18.34
C GLU A 14 -5.94 -6.72 -17.44
N ALA A 15 -5.88 -5.41 -17.71
CA ALA A 15 -5.12 -4.47 -16.90
C ALA A 15 -5.63 -4.42 -15.43
N LEU A 16 -6.94 -4.43 -15.24
CA LEU A 16 -7.56 -4.51 -13.91
C LEU A 16 -7.22 -5.82 -13.19
N ALA A 17 -7.30 -6.95 -13.90
CA ALA A 17 -6.94 -8.25 -13.35
C ALA A 17 -5.47 -8.30 -12.91
N TRP A 18 -4.55 -7.81 -13.75
CA TRP A 18 -3.13 -7.73 -13.41
C TRP A 18 -2.85 -6.83 -12.20
N TYR A 19 -3.51 -5.67 -12.13
CA TYR A 19 -3.41 -4.76 -10.99
C TYR A 19 -3.82 -5.44 -9.68
N HIS A 20 -4.98 -6.10 -9.66
CA HIS A 20 -5.49 -6.76 -8.46
C HIS A 20 -4.73 -8.05 -8.13
N PHE A 21 -4.24 -8.79 -9.13
CA PHE A 21 -3.37 -9.95 -8.91
C PHE A 21 -2.05 -9.53 -8.26
N PHE A 22 -1.43 -8.45 -8.76
CA PHE A 22 -0.24 -7.87 -8.17
C PHE A 22 -0.49 -7.39 -6.74
N SER A 23 -1.56 -6.64 -6.49
CA SER A 23 -1.93 -6.17 -5.15
C SER A 23 -2.12 -7.37 -4.19
N SER A 24 -2.86 -8.38 -4.63
CA SER A 24 -3.07 -9.62 -3.85
C SER A 24 -1.75 -10.29 -3.52
N GLY A 25 -0.83 -10.41 -4.49
CA GLY A 25 0.51 -10.94 -4.27
C GLY A 25 1.29 -10.15 -3.21
N VAL A 26 1.29 -8.81 -3.31
CA VAL A 26 1.96 -7.89 -2.37
C VAL A 26 1.44 -7.98 -0.93
N TYR A 27 0.17 -8.38 -0.74
CA TYR A 27 -0.44 -8.56 0.58
C TYR A 27 -0.49 -10.02 1.05
N PHE A 28 -0.22 -10.99 0.17
CA PHE A 28 -0.08 -12.41 0.51
C PHE A 28 1.35 -12.79 0.89
N THR A 29 2.35 -12.31 0.15
CA THR A 29 3.78 -12.60 0.40
C THR A 29 4.34 -12.13 1.76
N PRO A 30 3.75 -11.18 2.52
CA PRO A 30 4.12 -10.94 3.92
C PRO A 30 4.15 -12.21 4.77
N ILE A 31 3.24 -13.16 4.55
CA ILE A 31 3.23 -14.43 5.27
C ILE A 31 4.59 -15.13 5.07
N LEU A 32 5.02 -15.28 3.81
CA LEU A 32 6.30 -15.90 3.47
C LEU A 32 7.49 -15.15 4.09
N GLY A 33 7.44 -13.81 4.06
CA GLY A 33 8.45 -12.95 4.67
C GLY A 33 8.59 -13.19 6.17
N ALA A 34 7.47 -13.24 6.90
CA ALA A 34 7.46 -13.49 8.34
C ALA A 34 7.95 -14.91 8.68
N LEU A 35 7.51 -15.94 7.93
CA LEU A 35 8.00 -17.31 8.10
C LEU A 35 9.53 -17.39 7.93
N LEU A 36 10.05 -16.70 6.91
CA LEU A 36 11.47 -16.68 6.59
C LEU A 36 12.29 -15.92 7.65
N SER A 37 11.79 -14.78 8.12
CA SER A 37 12.47 -13.96 9.13
C SER A 37 12.50 -14.61 10.49
N ASP A 38 11.38 -15.15 10.94
CA ASP A 38 11.23 -15.62 12.31
C ASP A 38 11.68 -17.08 12.45
N GLY A 39 11.55 -17.86 11.38
CA GLY A 39 11.91 -19.28 11.35
C GLY A 39 13.36 -19.58 10.98
N ILE A 40 13.91 -18.89 9.97
CA ILE A 40 15.12 -19.39 9.27
C ILE A 40 16.26 -18.36 9.26
N LEU A 41 16.06 -17.19 8.64
CA LEU A 41 17.16 -16.29 8.29
C LEU A 41 17.41 -15.19 9.33
N GLY A 42 16.42 -14.87 10.16
CA GLY A 42 16.41 -13.62 10.94
C GLY A 42 15.96 -12.42 10.09
N LYS A 43 15.50 -11.36 10.77
CA LYS A 43 14.89 -10.18 10.12
C LYS A 43 15.86 -9.46 9.16
N TYR A 44 17.09 -9.16 9.59
CA TYR A 44 18.07 -8.43 8.77
C TYR A 44 18.37 -9.13 7.42
N LYS A 45 18.70 -10.43 7.46
CA LYS A 45 19.02 -11.21 6.25
C LYS A 45 17.81 -11.34 5.33
N THR A 46 16.62 -11.50 5.90
CA THR A 46 15.35 -11.53 5.15
C THR A 46 15.12 -10.21 4.42
N ILE A 47 15.26 -9.07 5.13
CA ILE A 47 15.08 -7.74 4.56
C ILE A 47 16.06 -7.52 3.40
N ILE A 48 17.36 -7.75 3.60
CA ILE A 48 18.35 -7.55 2.52
C ILE A 48 18.09 -8.46 1.32
N SER A 49 17.85 -9.76 1.54
CA SER A 49 17.68 -10.71 0.43
C SER A 49 16.44 -10.38 -0.41
N LEU A 50 15.33 -10.06 0.24
CA LEU A 50 14.09 -9.68 -0.45
C LEU A 50 14.16 -8.28 -1.05
N SER A 51 14.95 -7.36 -0.47
CA SER A 51 15.17 -6.03 -1.05
C SER A 51 15.98 -6.11 -2.36
N ILE A 52 16.92 -7.07 -2.46
CA ILE A 52 17.62 -7.34 -3.73
C ILE A 52 16.63 -7.85 -4.79
N LEU A 53 15.75 -8.80 -4.44
CA LEU A 53 14.67 -9.24 -5.35
C LEU A 53 13.77 -8.07 -5.78
N TYR A 54 13.47 -7.16 -4.86
CA TYR A 54 12.70 -5.96 -5.15
C TYR A 54 13.42 -5.05 -6.17
N CYS A 55 14.73 -4.81 -5.98
CA CYS A 55 15.55 -4.06 -6.95
C CYS A 55 15.55 -4.72 -8.33
N LEU A 56 15.71 -6.05 -8.38
CA LEU A 56 15.69 -6.81 -9.63
C LEU A 56 14.34 -6.73 -10.34
N GLY A 57 13.23 -6.77 -9.61
CA GLY A 57 11.90 -6.60 -10.18
C GLY A 57 11.72 -5.26 -10.88
N HIS A 58 12.18 -4.17 -10.26
CA HIS A 58 12.18 -2.85 -10.91
C HIS A 58 13.12 -2.77 -12.12
N LEU A 59 14.29 -3.42 -12.04
CA LEU A 59 15.22 -3.46 -13.17
C LEU A 59 14.59 -4.18 -14.37
N VAL A 60 13.90 -5.30 -14.15
CA VAL A 60 13.17 -6.02 -15.20
C VAL A 60 12.11 -5.11 -15.83
N LEU A 61 11.25 -4.47 -15.02
CA LEU A 61 10.22 -3.55 -15.55
C LEU A 61 10.79 -2.33 -16.29
N SER A 62 12.00 -1.92 -15.94
CA SER A 62 12.68 -0.78 -16.57
C SER A 62 13.32 -1.15 -17.92
N LEU A 63 13.63 -2.43 -18.15
CA LEU A 63 14.35 -2.90 -19.33
C LEU A 63 13.46 -3.66 -20.32
N ASP A 64 12.39 -4.28 -19.83
CA ASP A 64 11.50 -5.16 -20.60
C ASP A 64 10.04 -4.76 -20.37
N ASP A 65 9.49 -4.05 -21.35
CA ASP A 65 8.09 -3.58 -21.39
C ASP A 65 7.14 -4.61 -22.02
N THR A 66 7.61 -5.84 -22.29
CA THR A 66 6.75 -6.93 -22.78
C THR A 66 5.88 -7.49 -21.66
N ARG A 67 4.84 -8.27 -22.02
CA ARG A 67 4.00 -8.97 -21.04
C ARG A 67 4.80 -9.92 -20.14
N ILE A 68 5.86 -10.54 -20.67
CA ILE A 68 6.73 -11.44 -19.91
C ILE A 68 7.56 -10.63 -18.91
N GLY A 69 8.19 -9.54 -19.37
CA GLY A 69 8.90 -8.59 -18.51
C GLY A 69 8.02 -8.05 -17.39
N LEU A 70 6.81 -7.62 -17.72
CA LEU A 70 5.80 -7.20 -16.75
C LEU A 70 5.49 -8.30 -15.72
N SER A 71 5.22 -9.52 -16.18
CA SER A 71 4.87 -10.66 -15.31
C SER A 71 5.99 -10.99 -14.32
N ILE A 72 7.23 -11.07 -14.82
CA ILE A 72 8.42 -11.37 -14.01
C ILE A 72 8.69 -10.21 -13.04
N GLY A 73 8.69 -8.98 -13.54
CA GLY A 73 8.96 -7.78 -12.75
C GLY A 73 7.97 -7.59 -11.61
N LEU A 74 6.67 -7.68 -11.90
CA LEU A 74 5.61 -7.59 -10.89
C LEU A 74 5.69 -8.73 -9.87
N SER A 75 6.01 -9.95 -10.29
CA SER A 75 6.17 -11.09 -9.37
C SER A 75 7.35 -10.87 -8.41
N LEU A 76 8.50 -10.41 -8.92
CA LEU A 76 9.67 -10.09 -8.12
C LEU A 76 9.39 -8.93 -7.14
N ILE A 77 8.71 -7.88 -7.59
CA ILE A 77 8.29 -6.77 -6.73
C ILE A 77 7.31 -7.26 -5.66
N ALA A 78 6.33 -8.10 -6.01
CA ALA A 78 5.37 -8.63 -5.05
C ALA A 78 6.05 -9.46 -3.95
N MET A 79 7.01 -10.32 -4.31
CA MET A 79 7.81 -11.08 -3.34
C MET A 79 8.70 -10.17 -2.50
N GLY A 80 9.39 -9.21 -3.11
CA GLY A 80 10.29 -8.28 -2.43
C GLY A 80 9.53 -7.35 -1.49
N SER A 81 8.65 -6.50 -2.05
CA SER A 81 7.84 -5.52 -1.32
C SER A 81 6.99 -6.15 -0.24
N GLY A 82 6.21 -7.19 -0.57
CA GLY A 82 5.35 -7.82 0.42
C GLY A 82 6.12 -8.59 1.48
N GLY A 83 7.16 -9.33 1.10
CA GLY A 83 7.94 -10.12 2.06
C GLY A 83 8.76 -9.27 3.05
N ILE A 84 9.19 -8.05 2.70
CA ILE A 84 9.88 -7.16 3.66
C ILE A 84 8.92 -6.47 4.64
N LYS A 85 7.63 -6.28 4.29
CA LYS A 85 6.65 -5.53 5.11
C LYS A 85 6.61 -5.93 6.59
N PRO A 86 6.44 -7.21 6.96
CA PRO A 86 6.38 -7.61 8.37
C PRO A 86 7.77 -7.55 9.04
N CYS A 87 8.84 -7.65 8.25
CA CYS A 87 10.20 -7.72 8.75
C CYS A 87 10.74 -6.35 9.15
N VAL A 88 10.51 -5.31 8.32
CA VAL A 88 11.09 -3.97 8.52
C VAL A 88 10.55 -3.29 9.77
N SER A 89 9.23 -3.30 9.97
CA SER A 89 8.61 -2.68 11.14
C SER A 89 9.03 -3.37 12.44
N ALA A 90 9.07 -4.70 12.45
CA ALA A 90 9.54 -5.47 13.59
C ALA A 90 11.04 -5.27 13.84
N HIS A 91 11.87 -5.17 12.79
CA HIS A 91 13.29 -4.91 12.91
C HIS A 91 13.58 -3.53 13.52
N VAL A 92 12.80 -2.50 13.18
CA VAL A 92 12.87 -1.18 13.83
C VAL A 92 12.53 -1.31 15.32
N GLY A 93 11.47 -2.03 15.66
CA GLY A 93 11.08 -2.26 17.06
C GLY A 93 12.18 -2.94 17.89
N ASP A 94 12.86 -3.93 17.31
CA ASP A 94 13.96 -4.67 17.96
C ASP A 94 15.17 -3.78 18.33
N GLN A 95 15.28 -2.57 17.76
CA GLN A 95 16.36 -1.62 18.10
C GLN A 95 16.12 -0.90 19.44
N PHE A 96 14.92 -1.04 20.01
CA PHE A 96 14.53 -0.37 21.26
C PHE A 96 14.43 -1.38 22.41
N GLY A 97 15.29 -1.21 23.40
CA GLY A 97 15.25 -1.92 24.67
C GLY A 97 14.68 -1.06 25.80
N LYS A 98 14.92 -1.47 27.04
CA LYS A 98 14.39 -0.80 28.23
C LYS A 98 14.83 0.67 28.34
N THR A 99 16.07 0.98 27.94
CA THR A 99 16.70 2.30 28.11
C THR A 99 16.25 3.36 27.11
N ASN A 100 15.72 2.97 25.95
CA ASN A 100 15.29 3.88 24.87
C ASN A 100 13.84 3.64 24.43
N SER A 101 13.08 2.81 25.15
CA SER A 101 11.67 2.48 24.85
C SER A 101 10.76 3.70 24.70
N ASN A 102 11.04 4.79 25.42
CA ASN A 102 10.32 6.06 25.32
C ASN A 102 10.41 6.73 23.94
N LEU A 103 11.38 6.36 23.11
CA LEU A 103 11.54 6.88 21.74
C LEU A 103 10.79 6.06 20.69
N LEU A 104 10.27 4.89 21.04
CA LEU A 104 9.67 3.93 20.11
C LEU A 104 8.48 4.54 19.37
N GLU A 105 7.56 5.18 20.12
CA GLU A 105 6.39 5.85 19.55
C GLU A 105 6.77 6.98 18.58
N LYS A 106 7.81 7.76 18.92
CA LYS A 106 8.33 8.85 18.09
C LYS A 106 8.91 8.31 16.78
N VAL A 107 9.64 7.20 16.82
CA VAL A 107 10.22 6.58 15.61
C VAL A 107 9.14 5.96 14.73
N PHE A 108 8.15 5.27 15.29
CA PHE A 108 7.01 4.80 14.51
C PHE A 108 6.21 5.96 13.91
N SER A 109 6.07 7.08 14.59
CA SER A 109 5.43 8.28 14.03
C SER A 109 6.19 8.81 12.81
N TRP A 110 7.52 8.88 12.86
CA TRP A 110 8.34 9.23 11.69
C TRP A 110 8.25 8.20 10.57
N PHE A 111 8.15 6.92 10.91
CA PHE A 111 7.94 5.83 9.95
C PHE A 111 6.60 6.01 9.21
N TYR A 112 5.51 6.24 9.95
CA TYR A 112 4.19 6.51 9.38
C TYR A 112 4.16 7.79 8.54
N PHE A 113 4.80 8.86 9.00
CA PHE A 113 4.93 10.09 8.21
C PHE A 113 5.66 9.82 6.89
N SER A 114 6.79 9.11 6.94
CA SER A 114 7.62 8.82 5.76
C SER A 114 6.87 8.00 4.71
N ILE A 115 6.03 7.05 5.12
CA ILE A 115 5.19 6.25 4.22
C ILE A 115 4.21 7.15 3.45
N ASN A 116 3.46 7.99 4.17
CA ASN A 116 2.46 8.86 3.54
C ASN A 116 3.11 9.96 2.70
N PHE A 117 4.20 10.54 3.19
CA PHE A 117 4.98 11.52 2.45
C PHE A 117 5.52 10.92 1.14
N GLY A 118 6.15 9.74 1.21
CA GLY A 118 6.64 9.03 0.03
C GLY A 118 5.52 8.73 -0.97
N ALA A 119 4.38 8.21 -0.49
CA ALA A 119 3.21 7.92 -1.32
C ALA A 119 2.63 9.16 -2.00
N PHE A 120 2.55 10.30 -1.30
CA PHE A 120 2.05 11.55 -1.86
C PHE A 120 2.91 12.00 -3.05
N PHE A 121 4.23 12.11 -2.86
CA PHE A 121 5.12 12.60 -3.91
C PHE A 121 5.29 11.59 -5.05
N SER A 122 5.36 10.29 -4.77
CA SER A 122 5.45 9.27 -5.82
C SER A 122 4.20 9.27 -6.70
N THR A 123 3.02 9.39 -6.11
CA THR A 123 1.74 9.38 -6.85
C THR A 123 1.57 10.60 -7.74
N LEU A 124 2.18 11.73 -7.38
CA LEU A 124 2.23 12.91 -8.25
C LEU A 124 3.29 12.80 -9.35
N ALA A 125 4.47 12.31 -8.99
CA ALA A 125 5.64 12.31 -9.88
C ALA A 125 5.63 11.17 -10.91
N THR A 126 5.29 9.94 -10.51
CA THR A 126 5.35 8.76 -11.39
C THR A 126 4.50 8.90 -12.65
N PRO A 127 3.24 9.42 -12.59
CA PRO A 127 2.45 9.63 -13.80
C PRO A 127 3.07 10.67 -14.76
N LEU A 128 3.67 11.74 -14.21
CA LEU A 128 4.36 12.76 -15.02
C LEU A 128 5.64 12.21 -15.67
N LEU A 129 6.35 11.32 -14.97
CA LEU A 129 7.52 10.63 -15.51
C LEU A 129 7.11 9.69 -16.66
N LEU A 130 6.00 8.97 -16.48
CA LEU A 130 5.46 8.07 -17.49
C LEU A 130 5.05 8.83 -18.76
N GLU A 131 4.33 9.94 -18.63
CA GLU A 131 3.88 10.75 -19.77
C GLU A 131 5.05 11.39 -20.53
N LYS A 132 6.07 11.90 -19.81
CA LYS A 132 7.17 12.67 -20.43
C LYS A 132 8.35 11.82 -20.90
N TYR A 133 8.63 10.72 -20.22
CA TYR A 133 9.86 9.93 -20.42
C TYR A 133 9.61 8.44 -20.67
N GLY A 134 8.34 8.00 -20.63
CA GLY A 134 7.96 6.62 -20.93
C GLY A 134 8.15 5.63 -19.76
N PRO A 135 7.75 4.37 -19.97
CA PRO A 135 7.70 3.35 -18.92
C PRO A 135 9.06 3.00 -18.34
N ASN A 136 10.10 2.93 -19.18
CA ASN A 136 11.46 2.59 -18.75
C ASN A 136 11.95 3.53 -17.64
N VAL A 137 11.75 4.84 -17.80
CA VAL A 137 12.14 5.84 -16.79
C VAL A 137 11.19 5.81 -15.59
N ALA A 138 9.88 5.67 -15.83
CA ALA A 138 8.87 5.63 -14.77
C ALA A 138 9.04 4.43 -13.81
N PHE A 139 9.52 3.28 -14.30
CA PHE A 139 9.87 2.12 -13.48
C PHE A 139 11.32 2.12 -12.98
N GLY A 140 12.25 2.69 -13.75
CA GLY A 140 13.67 2.77 -13.40
C GLY A 140 13.99 3.69 -12.23
N ILE A 141 13.31 4.84 -12.12
CA ILE A 141 13.52 5.78 -10.99
C ILE A 141 13.15 5.13 -9.63
N PRO A 142 11.96 4.52 -9.45
CA PRO A 142 11.65 3.74 -8.25
C PRO A 142 12.68 2.63 -7.98
N GLY A 143 13.18 1.95 -9.03
CA GLY A 143 14.24 0.94 -8.90
C GLY A 143 15.54 1.50 -8.33
N LEU A 144 15.99 2.65 -8.82
CA LEU A 144 17.17 3.34 -8.29
C LEU A 144 16.97 3.77 -6.83
N LEU A 145 15.80 4.32 -6.50
CA LEU A 145 15.47 4.71 -5.12
C LEU A 145 15.44 3.49 -4.19
N MET A 146 14.89 2.36 -4.63
CA MET A 146 14.89 1.10 -3.87
C MET A 146 16.32 0.56 -3.70
N PHE A 147 17.18 0.67 -4.71
CA PHE A 147 18.60 0.33 -4.60
C PHE A 147 19.31 1.20 -3.56
N ILE A 148 19.09 2.51 -3.59
CA ILE A 148 19.64 3.44 -2.59
C ILE A 148 19.14 3.08 -1.18
N ALA A 149 17.84 2.80 -1.01
CA ALA A 149 17.28 2.37 0.26
C ALA A 149 17.93 1.08 0.78
N THR A 150 18.11 0.08 -0.10
CA THR A 150 18.78 -1.19 0.22
C THR A 150 20.23 -0.97 0.62
N TYR A 151 20.94 -0.11 -0.11
CA TYR A 151 22.34 0.23 0.18
C TYR A 151 22.48 0.94 1.52
N VAL A 152 21.63 1.92 1.82
CA VAL A 152 21.60 2.62 3.12
C VAL A 152 21.30 1.64 4.26
N PHE A 153 20.34 0.73 4.07
CA PHE A 153 20.06 -0.32 5.06
C PHE A 153 21.28 -1.23 5.27
N TRP A 154 21.99 -1.61 4.21
CA TRP A 154 23.21 -2.42 4.31
C TRP A 154 24.37 -1.72 5.04
N LEU A 155 24.49 -0.39 4.96
CA LEU A 155 25.47 0.38 5.74
C LEU A 155 25.24 0.25 7.26
N GLY A 156 24.00 0.05 7.69
CA GLY A 156 23.63 -0.13 9.10
C GLY A 156 23.98 -1.50 9.70
N ARG A 157 24.42 -2.48 8.89
CA ARG A 157 24.60 -3.89 9.29
C ARG A 157 25.49 -4.13 10.51
N LYS A 158 26.46 -3.25 10.78
CA LYS A 158 27.36 -3.36 11.95
C LYS A 158 26.82 -2.66 13.20
N LYS A 159 25.74 -1.89 13.06
CA LYS A 159 25.11 -1.10 14.13
C LYS A 159 23.78 -1.69 14.60
N PHE A 160 23.09 -2.45 13.75
CA PHE A 160 21.80 -3.03 14.12
C PHE A 160 21.92 -4.08 15.22
N VAL A 161 20.92 -4.09 16.10
CA VAL A 161 20.64 -5.20 17.00
C VAL A 161 20.05 -6.34 16.16
N HIS A 162 20.68 -7.51 16.26
CA HIS A 162 20.28 -8.72 15.53
C HIS A 162 19.63 -9.70 16.50
N ILE A 163 18.32 -9.85 16.41
CA ILE A 163 17.58 -10.87 17.15
C ILE A 163 17.66 -12.20 16.38
N PRO A 164 18.13 -13.30 17.01
CA PRO A 164 18.17 -14.60 16.35
C PRO A 164 16.76 -15.11 16.04
N PRO A 165 16.58 -15.90 14.97
CA PRO A 165 15.28 -16.48 14.65
C PRO A 165 14.80 -17.40 15.79
N GLY A 166 13.51 -17.32 16.11
CA GLY A 166 12.87 -18.15 17.15
C GLY A 166 12.63 -19.60 16.71
N GLY A 167 12.92 -19.92 15.44
CA GLY A 167 12.69 -21.23 14.85
C GLY A 167 11.21 -21.50 14.60
N MET A 168 10.87 -22.75 14.30
CA MET A 168 9.49 -23.13 13.92
C MET A 168 8.51 -23.21 15.11
N LYS A 169 8.87 -22.67 16.28
CA LYS A 169 8.01 -22.68 17.47
C LYS A 169 6.72 -21.90 17.24
N PHE A 170 6.78 -20.78 16.52
CA PHE A 170 5.60 -19.97 16.21
C PHE A 170 4.56 -20.77 15.39
N VAL A 171 4.98 -21.67 14.48
CA VAL A 171 4.05 -22.52 13.73
C VAL A 171 3.26 -23.40 14.69
N LYS A 172 3.96 -24.02 15.65
CA LYS A 172 3.32 -24.85 16.68
C LYS A 172 2.32 -24.03 17.51
N GLU A 173 2.69 -22.80 17.89
CA GLU A 173 1.81 -21.88 18.63
C GLU A 173 0.57 -21.48 17.82
N ILE A 174 0.70 -21.19 16.52
CA ILE A 174 -0.44 -20.89 15.64
C ILE A 174 -1.37 -22.09 15.48
N THR A 175 -0.80 -23.30 15.37
CA THR A 175 -1.59 -24.55 15.25
C THR A 175 -2.12 -25.10 16.57
N SER A 176 -1.82 -24.45 17.69
CA SER A 176 -2.36 -24.84 19.00
C SER A 176 -3.87 -24.59 19.06
N LYS A 177 -4.57 -25.22 20.03
CA LYS A 177 -6.02 -25.00 20.20
C LYS A 177 -6.32 -23.54 20.50
N GLU A 178 -5.52 -22.91 21.35
CA GLU A 178 -5.63 -21.50 21.73
C GLU A 178 -5.36 -20.58 20.53
N GLY A 179 -4.35 -20.91 19.71
CA GLY A 179 -4.02 -20.18 18.49
C GLY A 179 -5.14 -20.26 17.45
N LEU A 180 -5.66 -21.46 17.19
CA LEU A 180 -6.77 -21.66 16.25
C LEU A 180 -8.06 -20.99 16.73
N ASP A 181 -8.35 -21.04 18.03
CA ASP A 181 -9.51 -20.37 18.63
C ASP A 181 -9.38 -18.84 18.57
N ALA A 182 -8.19 -18.29 18.79
CA ALA A 182 -7.91 -16.87 18.57
C ALA A 182 -8.07 -16.47 17.09
N LEU A 183 -7.53 -17.27 16.16
CA LEU A 183 -7.69 -17.04 14.73
C LEU A 183 -9.15 -17.07 14.30
N ALA A 184 -9.94 -18.06 14.74
CA ALA A 184 -11.34 -18.18 14.40
C ALA A 184 -12.15 -16.93 14.82
N ARG A 185 -11.92 -16.41 16.04
CA ARG A 185 -12.55 -15.17 16.50
C ARG A 185 -12.13 -13.95 15.66
N LEU A 186 -10.85 -13.87 15.29
CA LEU A 186 -10.34 -12.78 14.46
C LEU A 186 -10.89 -12.85 13.04
N THR A 187 -11.06 -14.05 12.47
CA THR A 187 -11.61 -14.24 11.11
C THR A 187 -12.96 -13.57 10.96
N ILE A 188 -13.84 -13.63 11.95
CA ILE A 188 -15.16 -12.96 11.91
C ILE A 188 -14.99 -11.45 11.67
N ILE A 189 -14.07 -10.82 12.41
CA ILE A 189 -13.78 -9.38 12.26
C ILE A 189 -13.15 -9.12 10.88
N TYR A 190 -12.22 -9.96 10.46
CA TYR A 190 -11.51 -9.79 9.18
C TYR A 190 -12.41 -9.99 7.95
N VAL A 191 -13.46 -10.80 8.02
CA VAL A 191 -14.46 -10.91 6.94
C VAL A 191 -15.14 -9.56 6.71
N PHE A 192 -15.56 -8.85 7.76
CA PHE A 192 -16.14 -7.51 7.59
C PHE A 192 -15.12 -6.48 7.11
N VAL A 193 -13.88 -6.55 7.63
CA VAL A 193 -12.80 -5.67 7.20
C VAL A 193 -12.40 -5.95 5.74
N SER A 194 -12.60 -7.17 5.22
CA SER A 194 -12.32 -7.47 3.82
C SER A 194 -13.22 -6.69 2.87
N ILE A 195 -14.48 -6.40 3.26
CA ILE A 195 -15.40 -5.57 2.47
C ILE A 195 -14.83 -4.15 2.36
N PHE A 196 -14.30 -3.60 3.46
CA PHE A 196 -13.63 -2.31 3.43
C PHE A 196 -12.48 -2.29 2.42
N TRP A 197 -11.57 -3.27 2.48
CA TRP A 197 -10.43 -3.33 1.57
C TRP A 197 -10.84 -3.55 0.11
N SER A 198 -11.88 -4.35 -0.13
CA SER A 198 -12.45 -4.53 -1.47
C SER A 198 -13.00 -3.23 -2.06
N LEU A 199 -13.50 -2.32 -1.22
CA LEU A 199 -13.94 -0.99 -1.63
C LEU A 199 -12.74 -0.05 -1.78
N TYR A 200 -11.85 -0.01 -0.78
CA TYR A 200 -10.69 0.87 -0.76
C TYR A 200 -9.72 0.62 -1.93
N ASP A 201 -9.45 -0.64 -2.28
CA ASP A 201 -8.53 -0.99 -3.37
C ASP A 201 -9.07 -0.55 -4.76
N GLN A 202 -10.36 -0.24 -4.89
CA GLN A 202 -10.92 0.33 -6.12
C GLN A 202 -10.49 1.77 -6.37
N THR A 203 -10.00 2.46 -5.33
CA THR A 203 -9.45 3.81 -5.46
C THR A 203 -8.21 3.83 -6.37
N GLY A 204 -7.49 2.71 -6.43
CA GLY A 204 -6.32 2.53 -7.28
C GLY A 204 -6.63 2.06 -8.71
N SER A 205 -7.87 1.65 -8.98
CA SER A 205 -8.28 1.04 -10.25
C SER A 205 -9.52 1.72 -10.84
N SER A 206 -10.72 1.34 -10.42
CA SER A 206 -12.00 1.87 -10.94
C SER A 206 -12.10 3.39 -10.83
N TRP A 207 -11.63 3.99 -9.73
CA TRP A 207 -11.70 5.45 -9.55
C TRP A 207 -10.75 6.19 -10.49
N VAL A 208 -9.57 5.62 -10.78
CA VAL A 208 -8.63 6.17 -11.77
C VAL A 208 -9.27 6.16 -13.16
N LEU A 209 -9.95 5.08 -13.51
CA LEU A 209 -10.65 4.96 -14.80
C LEU A 209 -11.84 5.91 -14.90
N GLN A 210 -12.60 6.09 -13.81
CA GLN A 210 -13.65 7.09 -13.75
C GLN A 210 -13.08 8.52 -13.89
N ALA A 211 -11.95 8.82 -13.23
CA ALA A 211 -11.31 10.14 -13.29
C ALA A 211 -10.90 10.53 -14.72
N ASP A 212 -10.60 9.55 -15.57
CA ASP A 212 -10.29 9.79 -16.98
C ASP A 212 -11.50 10.28 -17.79
N GLN A 213 -12.72 9.96 -17.34
CA GLN A 213 -13.99 10.40 -17.93
C GLN A 213 -14.51 11.72 -17.33
N MET A 214 -13.81 12.29 -16.36
CA MET A 214 -14.21 13.49 -15.62
C MET A 214 -13.54 14.77 -16.14
N ASN A 215 -14.05 15.93 -15.75
CA ASN A 215 -13.31 17.18 -15.91
C ASN A 215 -12.18 17.26 -14.88
N ARG A 216 -10.94 17.09 -15.36
CA ARG A 216 -9.71 17.03 -14.55
C ARG A 216 -9.08 18.40 -14.27
N THR A 217 -9.68 19.49 -14.74
CA THR A 217 -9.19 20.85 -14.49
C THR A 217 -9.71 21.33 -13.15
N TRP A 218 -8.84 21.37 -12.15
CA TRP A 218 -9.18 21.84 -10.81
C TRP A 218 -8.04 22.67 -10.21
N LEU A 219 -8.39 23.79 -9.58
CA LEU A 219 -7.45 24.81 -9.07
C LEU A 219 -6.46 25.34 -10.12
N GLY A 220 -6.88 25.44 -11.39
CA GLY A 220 -6.05 25.92 -12.49
C GLY A 220 -5.01 24.92 -13.01
N ILE A 221 -5.02 23.68 -12.51
CA ILE A 221 -4.13 22.60 -12.94
C ILE A 221 -4.96 21.50 -13.60
N THR A 222 -4.46 20.92 -14.69
CA THR A 222 -5.04 19.70 -15.27
C THR A 222 -4.38 18.49 -14.63
N TRP A 223 -5.15 17.72 -13.88
CA TRP A 223 -4.68 16.53 -13.17
C TRP A 223 -4.63 15.33 -14.10
N LEU A 224 -3.61 14.47 -13.96
CA LEU A 224 -3.64 13.14 -14.55
C LEU A 224 -4.59 12.24 -13.73
N PRO A 225 -5.30 11.29 -14.35
CA PRO A 225 -6.29 10.47 -13.66
C PRO A 225 -5.73 9.75 -12.41
N SER A 226 -4.52 9.19 -12.52
CA SER A 226 -3.87 8.47 -11.42
C SER A 226 -3.37 9.38 -10.29
N GLN A 227 -3.22 10.69 -10.52
CA GLN A 227 -2.78 11.64 -9.49
C GLN A 227 -3.84 11.86 -8.41
N ILE A 228 -5.10 11.49 -8.64
CA ILE A 228 -6.16 11.58 -7.61
C ILE A 228 -5.79 10.79 -6.35
N GLN A 229 -5.07 9.67 -6.50
CA GLN A 229 -4.63 8.85 -5.38
C GLN A 229 -3.70 9.60 -4.41
N ALA A 230 -3.08 10.71 -4.83
CA ALA A 230 -2.28 11.57 -3.94
C ALA A 230 -3.12 12.25 -2.85
N VAL A 231 -4.44 12.36 -3.03
CA VAL A 231 -5.35 12.94 -2.03
C VAL A 231 -5.38 12.09 -0.74
N ASN A 232 -5.30 10.78 -0.87
CA ASN A 232 -5.38 9.85 0.25
C ASN A 232 -4.25 10.05 1.30
N PRO A 233 -2.94 9.99 0.96
CA PRO A 233 -1.89 10.16 1.96
C PRO A 233 -1.89 11.54 2.62
N ILE A 234 -2.28 12.62 1.90
CA ILE A 234 -2.39 13.95 2.52
C ILE A 234 -3.57 14.02 3.50
N LEU A 235 -4.71 13.42 3.15
CA LEU A 235 -5.85 13.33 4.06
C LEU A 235 -5.52 12.49 5.28
N ILE A 236 -4.77 11.38 5.15
CA ILE A 236 -4.31 10.60 6.31
C ILE A 236 -3.47 11.48 7.25
N LEU A 237 -2.53 12.26 6.72
CA LEU A 237 -1.67 13.14 7.53
C LEU A 237 -2.46 14.26 8.23
N ILE A 238 -3.56 14.72 7.65
CA ILE A 238 -4.45 15.74 8.24
C ILE A 238 -5.43 15.10 9.24
N PHE A 239 -6.01 13.95 8.89
CA PHE A 239 -7.06 13.29 9.65
C PHE A 239 -6.53 12.57 10.88
N ILE A 240 -5.36 11.95 10.86
CA ILE A 240 -4.79 11.32 12.07
C ILE A 240 -4.76 12.29 13.26
N PRO A 241 -4.13 13.47 13.19
CA PRO A 241 -4.13 14.41 14.30
C PRO A 241 -5.53 14.97 14.59
N LEU A 242 -6.33 15.27 13.58
CA LEU A 242 -7.70 15.76 13.76
C LEU A 242 -8.56 14.75 14.54
N PHE A 243 -8.50 13.47 14.18
CA PHE A 243 -9.26 12.42 14.84
C PHE A 243 -8.73 12.14 16.24
N ASN A 244 -7.42 12.07 16.43
CA ASN A 244 -6.84 11.76 17.73
C ASN A 244 -6.99 12.89 18.75
N TYR A 245 -6.86 14.15 18.35
CA TYR A 245 -6.88 15.29 19.27
C TYR A 245 -8.23 16.00 19.37
N ALA A 246 -9.08 15.95 18.34
CA ALA A 246 -10.37 16.63 18.35
C ALA A 246 -11.55 15.66 18.32
N ILE A 247 -11.67 14.83 17.27
CA ILE A 247 -12.91 14.06 17.03
C ILE A 247 -13.09 12.94 18.05
N PHE A 248 -12.11 12.04 18.22
CA PHE A 248 -12.25 10.93 19.17
C PHE A 248 -12.43 11.42 20.60
N PRO A 249 -11.65 12.40 21.13
CA PRO A 249 -11.91 12.94 22.46
C PRO A 249 -13.32 13.54 22.60
N ALA A 250 -13.81 14.26 21.59
CA ALA A 250 -15.16 14.84 21.61
C ALA A 250 -16.27 13.79 21.59
N VAL A 251 -16.16 12.77 20.74
CA VAL A 251 -17.12 11.66 20.66
C VAL A 251 -17.06 10.81 21.92
N ASN A 252 -15.87 10.60 22.48
CA ASN A 252 -15.70 9.80 23.70
C ASN A 252 -16.37 10.43 24.93
N LYS A 253 -16.66 11.74 24.91
CA LYS A 253 -17.49 12.39 25.94
C LYS A 253 -18.95 11.91 25.93
N ARG A 254 -19.46 11.40 24.80
CA ARG A 254 -20.85 10.96 24.63
C ARG A 254 -20.98 9.45 24.49
N ILE A 255 -20.04 8.80 23.81
CA ILE A 255 -20.07 7.37 23.49
C ILE A 255 -18.70 6.77 23.80
N ASN A 256 -18.65 5.73 24.62
CA ASN A 256 -17.38 5.02 24.87
C ASN A 256 -16.84 4.41 23.56
N LEU A 257 -15.75 4.96 23.03
CA LEU A 257 -15.17 4.59 21.74
C LEU A 257 -14.20 3.41 21.87
N THR A 258 -14.76 2.20 21.91
CA THR A 258 -13.97 0.96 21.81
C THR A 258 -13.32 0.80 20.41
N PRO A 259 -12.21 0.06 20.27
CA PRO A 259 -11.59 -0.23 18.96
C PRO A 259 -12.58 -0.81 17.94
N LEU A 260 -13.45 -1.74 18.38
CA LEU A 260 -14.46 -2.35 17.50
C LEU A 260 -15.48 -1.33 17.00
N ARG A 261 -15.90 -0.38 17.85
CA ARG A 261 -16.78 0.72 17.43
C ARG A 261 -16.11 1.63 16.41
N LYS A 262 -14.81 1.90 16.54
CA LYS A 262 -14.06 2.69 15.54
C LYS A 262 -14.04 2.00 14.18
N ILE A 263 -13.81 0.68 14.15
CA ILE A 263 -13.90 -0.12 12.92
C ILE A 263 -15.31 -0.02 12.33
N GLY A 264 -16.35 -0.20 13.15
CA GLY A 264 -17.74 -0.04 12.72
C GLY A 264 -18.04 1.33 12.12
N PHE A 265 -17.64 2.43 12.78
CA PHE A 265 -17.80 3.78 12.25
C PHE A 265 -17.08 3.95 10.90
N GLY A 266 -15.87 3.44 10.76
CA GLY A 266 -15.14 3.47 9.49
C GLY A 266 -15.89 2.76 8.36
N LEU A 267 -16.46 1.58 8.63
CA LEU A 267 -17.28 0.84 7.65
C LEU A 267 -18.56 1.60 7.25
N PHE A 268 -19.15 2.38 8.15
CA PHE A 268 -20.30 3.22 7.80
C PHE A 268 -19.88 4.47 7.03
N LEU A 269 -18.70 5.03 7.30
CA LEU A 269 -18.16 6.19 6.58
C LEU A 269 -17.79 5.87 5.12
N THR A 270 -17.48 4.61 4.77
CA THR A 270 -17.30 4.25 3.36
C THR A 270 -18.59 4.34 2.54
N THR A 271 -19.76 4.29 3.18
CA THR A 271 -21.06 4.38 2.47
C THR A 271 -21.23 5.72 1.75
N PRO A 272 -21.14 6.89 2.41
CA PRO A 272 -21.22 8.17 1.72
C PRO A 272 -20.12 8.35 0.67
N SER A 273 -18.91 7.82 0.89
CA SER A 273 -17.84 7.82 -0.11
C SER A 273 -18.31 7.18 -1.43
N PHE A 274 -18.88 5.98 -1.36
CA PHE A 274 -19.37 5.26 -2.55
C PHE A 274 -20.68 5.82 -3.13
N LEU A 275 -21.53 6.44 -2.31
CA LEU A 275 -22.70 7.16 -2.82
C LEU A 275 -22.30 8.37 -3.67
N ILE A 276 -21.27 9.11 -3.23
CA ILE A 276 -20.74 10.24 -4.00
C ILE A 276 -20.17 9.77 -5.34
N ILE A 277 -19.38 8.70 -5.33
CA ILE A 277 -18.77 8.14 -6.54
C ILE A 277 -19.82 7.53 -7.48
N GLY A 278 -20.82 6.85 -6.95
CA GLY A 278 -21.94 6.33 -7.72
C GLY A 278 -22.78 7.43 -8.35
N TYR A 279 -23.02 8.53 -7.62
CA TYR A 279 -23.69 9.70 -8.17
C TYR A 279 -22.87 10.36 -9.29
N ALA A 280 -21.56 10.55 -9.08
CA ALA A 280 -20.67 11.04 -10.12
C ALA A 280 -20.71 10.15 -11.37
N GLN A 281 -20.76 8.82 -11.20
CA GLN A 281 -20.93 7.89 -12.32
C GLN A 281 -22.25 8.11 -13.06
N SER A 282 -23.36 8.29 -12.34
CA SER A 282 -24.67 8.52 -12.97
C SER A 282 -24.70 9.78 -13.86
N LEU A 283 -23.92 10.81 -13.50
CA LEU A 283 -23.76 12.01 -14.32
C LEU A 283 -22.95 11.72 -15.60
N ILE A 284 -21.89 10.90 -15.48
CA ILE A 284 -21.08 10.46 -16.63
C ILE A 284 -21.94 9.64 -17.60
N ASP A 285 -22.77 8.74 -17.09
CA ASP A 285 -23.59 7.85 -17.90
C ASP A 285 -24.65 8.60 -18.72
N VAL A 286 -25.13 9.76 -18.23
CA VAL A 286 -26.03 10.65 -18.99
C VAL A 286 -25.28 11.67 -19.88
N GLY A 287 -23.97 11.50 -20.05
CA GLY A 287 -23.12 12.30 -20.95
C GLY A 287 -22.58 13.59 -20.35
N GLN A 288 -22.67 13.80 -19.03
CA GLN A 288 -22.03 14.95 -18.37
C GLN A 288 -20.58 14.64 -18.00
N THR A 289 -19.79 15.70 -17.79
CA THR A 289 -18.39 15.59 -17.34
C THR A 289 -18.23 16.20 -15.95
N PRO A 290 -18.62 15.49 -14.86
CA PRO A 290 -18.48 16.01 -13.51
C PRO A 290 -17.01 16.32 -13.20
N GLY A 291 -16.77 17.31 -12.34
CA GLY A 291 -15.41 17.69 -11.98
C GLY A 291 -14.75 16.69 -11.03
N ILE A 292 -13.43 16.54 -11.15
CA ILE A 292 -12.61 15.63 -10.33
C ILE A 292 -12.73 15.88 -8.81
N TYR A 293 -13.20 17.06 -8.40
CA TYR A 293 -13.46 17.40 -7.00
C TYR A 293 -14.46 16.46 -6.31
N TRP A 294 -15.37 15.80 -7.04
CA TRP A 294 -16.26 14.79 -6.47
C TRP A 294 -15.48 13.62 -5.85
N GLN A 295 -14.41 13.17 -6.52
CA GLN A 295 -13.54 12.12 -5.97
C GLN A 295 -12.76 12.62 -4.76
N ILE A 296 -12.28 13.87 -4.78
CA ILE A 296 -11.58 14.48 -3.64
C ILE A 296 -12.46 14.48 -2.38
N ILE A 297 -13.74 14.83 -2.54
CA ILE A 297 -14.71 14.80 -1.44
C ILE A 297 -14.93 13.35 -0.97
N ALA A 298 -15.06 12.39 -1.89
CA ALA A 298 -15.25 10.99 -1.56
C ALA A 298 -14.07 10.40 -0.75
N TYR A 299 -12.82 10.78 -1.05
CA TYR A 299 -11.65 10.40 -0.24
C TYR A 299 -11.69 10.95 1.20
N GLY A 300 -12.52 11.96 1.46
CA GLY A 300 -12.71 12.54 2.80
C GLY A 300 -13.56 11.67 3.75
N PHE A 301 -14.19 10.63 3.24
CA PHE A 301 -15.06 9.71 3.97
C PHE A 301 -14.47 8.30 4.00
#